data_AF-A0A7C7J9W1-F1
#
_entry.id   AF-A0A7C7J9W1-F1
#
_cell.length_a   1.000
_cell.length_b   1.000
_cell.length_c   1.000
_cell.angle_alpha   90.00
_cell.angle_beta   90.00
_cell.angle_gamma   90.00
#
_symmetry.space_group_name_H-M   'P 1'
#
loop_
_entity.id
_entity.type
_entity.pdbx_description
1 polymer ?
#
loop_
_entity_poly.entity_id
_entity_poly.type
_entity_poly.pdbx_seq_one_letter_code
_entity_poly.pdbx_strand_id
1 'polypeptide(L)' 'MPPEAFVLFKTKTSHEQQVYIALRDHPLVAETHALYGEYDLIARVTSTGQKELSQLLLTEFRQIEGENG' A
#
# COMPACT_ATOMS: atom_id res chain seq x y z
N MET A 1 2.39 -19.16 9.87
CA MET A 1 2.72 -17.72 9.88
C MET A 1 1.56 -16.97 9.26
N PRO A 2 1.19 -15.79 9.76
CA PRO A 2 0.22 -14.94 9.07
C PRO A 2 0.73 -14.62 7.66
N PRO A 3 -0.15 -14.53 6.65
CA PRO A 3 0.24 -14.13 5.31
C PRO A 3 0.72 -12.67 5.28
N GLU A 4 1.79 -12.45 4.52
CA GLU A 4 2.39 -11.12 4.32
C GLU A 4 2.60 -10.84 2.83
N ALA A 5 2.57 -9.57 2.46
CA ALA A 5 2.91 -9.09 1.12
C ALA A 5 3.65 -7.76 1.18
N PHE A 6 4.48 -7.52 0.16
CA PHE A 6 5.07 -6.22 -0.13
C PHE A 6 4.38 -5.62 -1.35
N VAL A 7 3.90 -4.39 -1.21
CA VAL A 7 3.20 -3.66 -2.26
C VAL A 7 4.03 -2.44 -2.63
N LEU A 8 4.32 -2.30 -3.92
CA LEU A 8 5.03 -1.16 -4.48
C LEU A 8 3.98 -0.19 -5.02
N PHE A 9 4.10 1.08 -4.64
CA PHE A 9 3.16 2.13 -5.05
C PHE A 9 3.86 3.14 -5.94
N LYS A 10 3.14 3.55 -6.99
CA LYS A 10 3.50 4.70 -7.80
C LYS A 10 2.42 5.75 -7.62
N THR A 11 2.83 6.92 -7.15
CA THR A 11 1.94 8.01 -6.80
C THR A 11 1.97 9.08 -7.89
N LYS A 12 0.91 9.87 -7.96
CA LYS A 12 0.92 11.08 -8.79
C LYS A 12 1.83 12.10 -8.13
N THR A 13 2.53 12.89 -8.93
CA THR A 13 3.42 13.95 -8.44
C THR A 13 2.72 14.83 -7.41
N SER A 14 3.40 15.12 -6.29
CA SER A 14 2.89 15.88 -5.14
C SER A 14 1.85 15.19 -4.25
N HIS A 15 1.53 13.91 -4.48
CA HIS A 15 0.62 13.12 -3.64
C HIS A 15 1.35 12.07 -2.78
N GLU A 16 2.68 11.96 -2.90
CA GLU A 16 3.54 10.99 -2.22
C GLU A 16 3.29 11.02 -0.71
N GLN A 17 3.23 12.22 -0.13
CA GLN A 17 3.05 12.41 1.31
C GLN A 17 1.65 11.99 1.79
N GLN A 18 0.61 12.27 1.00
CA GLN A 18 -0.76 11.91 1.36
C GLN A 18 -0.95 10.39 1.32
N VAL A 19 -0.43 9.73 0.27
CA VAL A 19 -0.45 8.28 0.16
C VAL A 19 0.37 7.63 1.28
N TYR A 20 1.53 8.20 1.62
CA TYR A 20 2.34 7.72 2.73
C TYR A 20 1.57 7.73 4.06
N ILE A 21 0.89 8.83 4.39
CA ILE A 21 0.10 8.94 5.62
C ILE A 21 -1.06 7.94 5.60
N ALA A 22 -1.77 7.82 4.47
CA ALA A 22 -2.87 6.88 4.32
C ALA A 22 -2.43 5.42 4.52
N LEU A 23 -1.29 5.03 3.95
CA LEU A 23 -0.73 3.69 4.12
C LEU A 23 -0.24 3.47 5.55
N ARG A 24 0.49 4.42 6.14
CA ARG A 24 1.01 4.32 7.50
C ARG A 24 -0.10 4.17 8.54
N ASP A 25 -1.21 4.88 8.36
CA ASP A 25 -2.32 4.90 9.31
C ASP A 25 -3.32 3.74 9.05
N HIS A 26 -3.07 2.89 8.02
CA HIS A 26 -3.92 1.76 7.69
C HIS A 26 -3.65 0.55 8.62
N PRO A 27 -4.68 -0.06 9.25
CA PRO A 27 -4.49 -1.06 10.32
C PRO A 27 -3.84 -2.37 9.87
N LEU A 28 -3.91 -2.71 8.58
CA LEU A 28 -3.28 -3.91 8.00
C LEU A 28 -1.89 -3.65 7.41
N VAL A 29 -1.42 -2.40 7.42
CA VAL A 29 -0.07 -2.03 6.98
C VAL A 29 0.84 -2.07 8.19
N ALA A 30 1.84 -2.93 8.15
CA ALA A 30 2.81 -3.08 9.23
C ALA A 30 3.92 -2.03 9.16
N GLU A 31 4.29 -1.60 7.95
CA GLU A 31 5.35 -0.61 7.71
C GLU A 31 5.23 0.00 6.32
N THR A 32 5.64 1.26 6.20
CA THR A 32 5.69 2.00 4.93
C THR A 32 6.98 2.80 4.84
N HIS A 33 7.63 2.73 3.69
CA HIS A 33 8.89 3.42 3.42
C HIS A 33 8.83 4.13 2.07
N ALA A 34 9.45 5.31 1.99
CA ALA A 34 9.71 5.97 0.72
C ALA A 34 10.85 5.28 -0.01
N LEU A 35 10.69 5.14 -1.31
CA LEU A 35 11.69 4.60 -2.22
C LEU A 35 12.20 5.70 -3.14
N TYR A 36 13.44 5.54 -3.59
CA TYR A 36 14.00 6.31 -4.70
C TYR A 36 14.08 5.39 -5.91
N GLY A 37 13.40 5.70 -7.00
CA GLY A 37 13.43 4.89 -8.22
C GLY A 37 12.16 4.97 -9.05
N GLU A 38 11.77 3.84 -9.65
CA GLU A 38 10.56 3.71 -10.49
C GLU A 38 9.25 3.82 -9.69
N TYR A 39 9.31 3.47 -8.41
CA TYR A 39 8.22 3.50 -7.44
C TYR A 39 8.56 4.49 -6.34
N ASP A 40 7.53 5.10 -5.78
CA ASP A 40 7.68 6.16 -4.79
C ASP A 40 7.64 5.61 -3.37
N LEU A 41 6.86 4.55 -3.13
CA LEU A 41 6.65 3.96 -1.79
C LEU A 41 6.62 2.43 -1.84
N ILE A 42 6.96 1.81 -0.72
CA ILE A 42 6.73 0.39 -0.44
C ILE A 42 6.00 0.24 0.88
N ALA A 43 4.98 -0.63 0.92
CA ALA A 43 4.31 -1.01 2.16
C ALA A 43 4.41 -2.52 2.38
N ARG A 44 4.70 -2.94 3.61
CA ARG A 44 4.53 -4.32 4.04
C ARG A 44 3.19 -4.46 4.74
N VAL A 45 2.46 -5.47 4.33
CA VAL A 45 1.07 -5.71 4.73
C VAL A 45 0.97 -7.07 5.36
N THR A 46 0.28 -7.15 6.49
CA THR A 46 0.08 -8.39 7.22
C THR A 46 -1.39 -8.58 7.50
N SER A 47 -1.89 -9.79 7.33
CA SER A 47 -3.31 -10.11 7.53
C SER A 47 -3.45 -11.41 8.31
N THR A 48 -4.64 -11.63 8.86
CA THR A 48 -4.98 -12.86 9.56
C THR A 48 -5.24 -14.04 8.62
N GLY A 49 -5.47 -13.79 7.32
CA GLY A 49 -5.75 -14.84 6.36
C GLY A 49 -5.61 -14.44 4.89
N GLN A 50 -5.35 -15.41 4.02
CA GLN A 50 -5.04 -15.16 2.60
C GLN A 50 -6.15 -14.40 1.87
N LYS A 51 -7.42 -14.67 2.22
CA LYS A 51 -8.58 -14.03 1.61
C LYS A 51 -8.65 -12.53 1.93
N GLU A 52 -8.38 -12.17 3.19
CA GLU A 52 -8.36 -10.77 3.64
C GLU A 52 -7.21 -10.01 2.96
N LEU A 53 -6.01 -10.61 2.90
CA LEU A 53 -4.88 -10.06 2.16
C LEU A 53 -5.21 -9.81 0.68
N SER A 54 -5.74 -10.82 -0.01
CA SER A 54 -6.10 -10.68 -1.43
C SER A 54 -7.18 -9.62 -1.66
N GLN A 55 -8.16 -9.52 -0.76
CA GLN A 55 -9.22 -8.52 -0.87
C GLN A 55 -8.65 -7.11 -0.71
N LEU A 56 -7.81 -6.88 0.30
CA LEU A 56 -7.15 -5.60 0.53
C LEU A 56 -6.34 -5.12 -0.69
N LEU A 57 -5.54 -6.02 -1.27
CA LEU A 57 -4.73 -5.72 -2.46
C LEU A 57 -5.59 -5.32 -3.67
N LEU A 58 -6.75 -5.96 -3.82
CA LEU A 58 -7.63 -5.76 -4.98
C LEU A 58 -8.54 -4.54 -4.84
N THR A 59 -8.96 -4.18 -3.63
CA THR A 59 -9.94 -3.11 -3.41
C THR A 59 -9.32 -1.84 -2.86
N GLU A 60 -8.63 -1.92 -1.72
CA GLU A 60 -8.29 -0.71 -0.96
C GLU A 60 -7.06 0.00 -1.54
N PHE A 61 -6.02 -0.76 -1.90
CA PHE A 61 -4.82 -0.13 -2.46
C PHE A 61 -5.03 0.44 -3.86
N ARG A 62 -5.89 -0.16 -4.68
CA ARG A 62 -6.29 0.43 -5.98
C ARG A 62 -7.00 1.78 -5.82
N GLN A 63 -7.73 1.98 -4.72
CA GLN A 63 -8.41 3.25 -4.45
C GLN A 63 -7.44 4.31 -3.94
N ILE A 64 -6.42 3.92 -3.15
CA ILE A 64 -5.37 4.82 -2.67
C ILE A 64 -4.48 5.33 -3.81
N GLU A 65 -4.23 4.51 -4.83
CA GLU A 65 -3.48 4.94 -6.02
C GLU A 65 -4.22 5.99 -6.88
N GLY A 66 -5.47 6.29 -6.55
CA GLY A 66 -6.29 7.30 -7.22
C GLY A 66 -6.45 6.95 -8.68
N GLU A 67 -7.48 6.14 -8.99
CA GLU A 67 -7.82 5.62 -10.32
C GLU A 67 -7.24 6.48 -11.45
N ASN A 68 -6.29 5.90 -12.18
CA ASN A 68 -5.89 6.42 -13.48
C ASN A 68 -7.13 6.35 -14.38
N GLY A 69 -7.84 7.46 -14.49
CA GLY A 69 -8.46 7.84 -15.75
C GLY A 69 -7.39 8.33 -16.71
#